data_AF-A0A931ASW6-F1
#
_entry.id   AF-A0A931ASW6-F1
#
_cell.length_a   1.000
_cell.length_b   1.000
_cell.length_c   1.000
_cell.angle_alpha   90.00
_cell.angle_beta   90.00
_cell.angle_gamma   90.00
#
_symmetry.space_group_name_H-M   'P 1'
#
loop_
_entity.id
_entity.type
_entity.pdbx_description
1 polymer ?
#
loop_
_entity_poly.entity_id
_entity_poly.type
_entity_poly.pdbx_seq_one_letter_code
_entity_poly.pdbx_strand_id
1 'polypeptide(L)'
;MKKKIKYILPNILLNTLKKIRNYIRSIYLFKLDKKRFVKNYSKENSIDEDQLKARLIFYSHSIEKGLARENLRYCFGGNVIPELYKLIKKYKNANYDIYNSVYLTAISVLNQYINIHEENNYDISSIINIKSLKNFI
;
A
#
# COMPACT_ATOMS: atom_id res chain seq x y z
N MET A 1 21.33 46.30 2.12
CA MET A 1 22.50 45.47 2.55
C MET A 1 22.86 44.34 1.57
N LYS A 2 21.92 43.57 0.99
CA LYS A 2 22.21 42.49 0.02
C LYS A 2 23.07 42.90 -1.20
N LYS A 3 22.96 44.15 -1.67
CA LYS A 3 23.69 44.65 -2.85
C LYS A 3 25.19 44.90 -2.61
N LYS A 4 25.62 45.28 -1.38
CA LYS A 4 27.04 45.56 -1.06
C LYS A 4 27.87 44.28 -0.87
N ILE A 5 27.27 43.24 -0.28
CA ILE A 5 27.93 41.94 -0.03
C ILE A 5 28.33 41.25 -1.34
N LYS A 6 27.54 41.44 -2.40
CA LYS A 6 27.77 40.86 -3.74
C LYS A 6 28.98 41.49 -4.47
N TYR A 7 29.41 42.69 -4.06
CA TYR A 7 30.58 43.38 -4.63
C TYR A 7 31.90 43.01 -3.94
N ILE A 8 31.84 42.52 -2.69
CA ILE A 8 33.02 42.21 -1.87
C ILE A 8 33.42 40.73 -1.99
N LEU A 9 32.44 39.85 -2.22
CA LEU A 9 32.68 38.41 -2.39
C LEU A 9 32.69 38.03 -3.87
N PRO A 10 33.80 37.45 -4.39
CA PRO A 10 33.87 36.96 -5.76
C PRO A 10 32.71 36.01 -6.09
N ASN A 11 32.14 36.14 -7.29
CA ASN A 11 31.03 35.29 -7.74
C ASN A 11 31.34 33.78 -7.63
N ILE A 12 32.61 33.41 -7.79
CA ILE A 12 33.11 32.04 -7.64
C ILE A 12 32.91 31.55 -6.19
N LEU A 13 33.33 32.34 -5.21
CA LEU A 13 33.16 32.08 -3.78
C LEU A 13 31.68 32.01 -3.38
N LEU A 14 30.85 32.91 -3.91
CA LEU A 14 29.40 32.84 -3.68
C LEU A 14 28.80 31.56 -4.26
N ASN A 15 29.26 31.12 -5.43
CA ASN A 15 28.78 29.90 -6.07
C ASN A 15 29.26 28.65 -5.33
N THR A 16 30.49 28.61 -4.81
CA THR A 16 30.98 27.49 -3.99
C THR A 16 30.22 27.40 -2.66
N LEU A 17 30.01 28.51 -1.96
CA LEU A 17 29.20 28.54 -0.73
C LEU A 17 27.76 28.09 -0.97
N LYS A 18 27.15 28.50 -2.09
CA LYS A 18 25.82 28.01 -2.49
C LYS A 18 25.84 26.50 -2.74
N LYS A 19 26.86 25.95 -3.40
CA LYS A 19 27.01 24.50 -3.61
C LYS A 19 27.10 23.75 -2.28
N ILE A 20 27.94 24.22 -1.35
CA ILE A 20 28.09 23.62 -0.01
C ILE A 20 26.76 23.68 0.75
N ARG A 21 26.11 24.85 0.80
CA ARG A 21 24.80 25.01 1.44
C ARG A 21 23.75 24.08 0.84
N ASN A 22 23.70 23.98 -0.48
CA ASN A 22 22.76 23.10 -1.17
C ASN A 22 23.06 21.62 -0.90
N TYR A 23 24.33 21.24 -0.81
CA TYR A 23 24.75 19.89 -0.45
C TYR A 23 24.34 19.53 0.98
N ILE A 24 24.60 20.41 1.95
CA ILE A 24 24.15 20.23 3.35
C ILE A 24 22.62 20.13 3.41
N ARG A 25 21.91 21.02 2.71
CA ARG A 25 20.45 20.99 2.61
C ARG A 25 19.97 19.67 1.99
N SER A 26 20.64 19.16 0.97
CA SER A 26 20.31 17.88 0.33
C SER A 26 20.45 16.72 1.31
N ILE A 27 21.53 16.68 2.10
CA ILE A 27 21.72 15.66 3.14
C ILE A 27 20.60 15.74 4.18
N TYR A 28 20.24 16.95 4.61
CA TYR A 28 19.16 17.17 5.56
C TYR A 28 17.81 16.67 5.02
N LEU A 29 17.45 17.08 3.79
CA LEU A 29 16.22 16.64 3.13
C LEU A 29 16.19 15.12 2.95
N PHE A 30 17.28 14.51 2.52
CA PHE A 30 17.37 13.06 2.38
C PHE A 30 17.15 12.32 3.71
N LYS A 31 17.67 12.85 4.83
CA LYS A 31 17.40 12.29 6.16
C LYS A 31 15.93 12.37 6.54
N LEU A 32 15.27 13.49 6.24
CA LEU A 32 13.83 13.66 6.48
C LEU A 32 13.01 12.70 5.62
N ASP A 33 13.33 12.59 4.33
CA ASP A 33 12.63 11.70 3.42
C ASP A 33 12.82 10.24 3.81
N LYS A 34 14.04 9.82 4.18
CA LYS A 34 14.29 8.49 4.74
C LYS A 34 13.43 8.21 5.97
N LYS A 35 13.34 9.17 6.91
CA LYS A 35 12.53 9.02 8.12
C LYS A 35 11.04 8.85 7.78
N ARG A 36 10.52 9.67 6.86
CA ARG A 36 9.12 9.60 6.40
C ARG A 36 8.85 8.28 5.67
N PHE A 37 9.76 7.88 4.79
CA PHE A 37 9.67 6.62 4.06
C PHE A 37 9.62 5.45 5.03
N VAL A 38 10.58 5.31 5.95
CA VAL A 38 10.63 4.21 6.94
C VAL A 38 9.42 4.19 7.87
N LYS A 39 8.81 5.35 8.14
CA LYS A 39 7.58 5.42 8.93
C LYS A 39 6.38 4.90 8.13
N ASN A 40 6.21 5.36 6.89
CA ASN A 40 4.95 5.24 6.14
C ASN A 40 4.95 4.17 5.05
N TYR A 41 6.09 3.57 4.72
CA TYR A 41 6.09 2.48 3.74
C TYR A 41 5.24 1.31 4.24
N SER A 42 4.59 0.62 3.30
CA SER A 42 3.75 -0.54 3.57
C SER A 42 4.59 -1.71 4.08
N LYS A 43 4.79 -1.77 5.40
CA LYS A 43 5.48 -2.88 6.08
C LYS A 43 4.57 -4.09 6.12
N GLU A 44 5.11 -5.25 5.75
CA GLU A 44 4.36 -6.52 5.78
C GLU A 44 3.85 -6.88 7.19
N ASN A 45 4.65 -6.59 8.22
CA ASN A 45 4.32 -6.91 9.60
C ASN A 45 3.65 -5.78 10.37
N SER A 46 3.39 -4.62 9.75
CA SER A 46 2.76 -3.50 10.46
C SER A 46 1.35 -3.82 10.93
N ILE A 47 1.05 -3.38 12.14
CA ILE A 47 -0.29 -3.38 12.73
C ILE A 47 -0.96 -2.01 12.60
N ASP A 48 -0.25 -0.99 12.10
CA ASP A 48 -0.77 0.37 11.92
C ASP A 48 -1.98 0.38 10.98
N GLU A 49 -3.08 0.99 11.42
CA GLU A 49 -4.37 0.94 10.73
C GLU A 49 -4.29 1.50 9.31
N ASP A 50 -3.62 2.64 9.12
CA ASP A 50 -3.48 3.28 7.81
C ASP A 50 -2.65 2.43 6.85
N GLN A 51 -1.59 1.78 7.34
CA GLN A 51 -0.82 0.84 6.54
C GLN A 51 -1.60 -0.42 6.17
N LEU A 52 -2.43 -0.94 7.09
CA LEU A 52 -3.31 -2.05 6.79
C LEU A 52 -4.37 -1.65 5.74
N LYS A 53 -5.01 -0.48 5.89
CA LYS A 53 -5.96 0.07 4.91
C LYS A 53 -5.31 0.24 3.54
N ALA A 54 -4.12 0.82 3.47
CA ALA A 54 -3.40 0.98 2.20
C ALA A 54 -3.14 -0.36 1.50
N ARG A 55 -2.79 -1.40 2.27
CA ARG A 55 -2.59 -2.76 1.73
C ARG A 55 -3.90 -3.42 1.32
N LEU A 56 -4.97 -3.26 2.10
CA LEU A 56 -6.31 -3.73 1.73
C LEU A 56 -6.70 -3.14 0.37
N ILE A 57 -6.60 -1.82 0.21
CA ILE A 57 -6.87 -1.13 -1.07
C ILE A 57 -6.04 -1.73 -2.21
N PHE A 58 -4.73 -1.90 -2.00
CA PHE A 58 -3.81 -2.41 -3.02
C PHE A 58 -4.21 -3.82 -3.51
N TYR A 59 -4.47 -4.74 -2.58
CA TYR A 59 -4.81 -6.12 -2.93
C TYR A 59 -6.24 -6.23 -3.49
N SER A 60 -7.21 -5.52 -2.92
CA SER A 60 -8.58 -5.44 -3.45
C SER A 60 -8.59 -4.95 -4.89
N HIS A 61 -7.89 -3.85 -5.17
CA HIS A 61 -7.85 -3.29 -6.51
C HIS A 61 -7.15 -4.21 -7.53
N SER A 62 -6.15 -4.98 -7.09
CA SER A 62 -5.51 -5.99 -7.92
C SER A 62 -6.49 -7.10 -8.33
N ILE A 63 -7.41 -7.48 -7.43
CA ILE A 63 -8.44 -8.49 -7.69
C ILE A 63 -9.55 -7.92 -8.58
N GLU A 64 -10.04 -6.71 -8.28
CA GLU A 64 -11.05 -6.00 -9.08
C GLU A 64 -10.65 -5.94 -10.56
N LYS A 65 -9.40 -5.59 -10.85
CA LYS A 65 -8.88 -5.57 -12.23
C LYS A 65 -8.90 -6.93 -12.90
N GLY A 66 -8.73 -8.01 -12.14
CA GLY A 66 -8.85 -9.36 -12.66
C GLY A 66 -10.30 -9.71 -12.96
N LEU A 67 -11.22 -9.37 -12.05
CA LEU A 67 -12.66 -9.61 -12.19
C LEU A 67 -13.30 -8.79 -13.31
N ALA A 68 -12.81 -7.58 -13.57
CA ALA A 68 -13.36 -6.68 -14.58
C ALA A 68 -12.99 -7.04 -16.04
N ARG A 69 -12.33 -8.18 -16.28
CA ARG A 69 -11.95 -8.62 -17.62
C ARG A 69 -13.12 -9.31 -18.31
N GLU A 70 -13.35 -9.00 -19.59
CA GLU A 70 -14.35 -9.67 -20.42
C GLU A 70 -14.13 -11.19 -20.47
N ASN A 71 -12.87 -11.61 -20.65
CA ASN A 71 -12.46 -13.01 -20.60
C ASN A 71 -11.75 -13.28 -19.27
N LEU A 72 -12.54 -13.60 -18.25
CA LEU A 72 -12.03 -13.89 -16.92
C LEU A 72 -11.15 -15.15 -16.95
N ARG A 73 -9.89 -14.99 -16.53
CA ARG A 73 -9.02 -16.14 -16.23
C ARG A 73 -9.37 -16.66 -14.85
N TYR A 74 -10.00 -17.82 -14.76
CA TYR A 74 -10.27 -18.45 -13.47
C TYR A 74 -8.99 -18.79 -12.69
N CYS A 75 -9.13 -18.84 -11.37
CA CYS A 75 -8.07 -19.16 -10.42
C CYS A 75 -6.85 -18.21 -10.52
N PHE A 76 -7.10 -16.95 -10.89
CA PHE A 76 -6.06 -15.91 -10.89
C PHE A 76 -5.74 -15.45 -9.47
N GLY A 77 -4.63 -14.73 -9.31
CA GLY A 77 -4.30 -14.13 -8.01
C GLY A 77 -3.92 -15.14 -6.93
N GLY A 78 -3.30 -16.27 -7.31
CA GLY A 78 -2.89 -17.33 -6.37
C GLY A 78 -2.11 -16.85 -5.15
N ASN A 79 -1.32 -15.78 -5.27
CA ASN A 79 -0.61 -15.15 -4.14
C ASN A 79 -1.35 -13.95 -3.53
N VAL A 80 -2.25 -13.32 -4.30
CA VAL A 80 -2.94 -12.07 -3.95
C VAL A 80 -4.14 -12.36 -3.03
N ILE A 81 -4.89 -13.42 -3.33
CA ILE A 81 -6.08 -13.82 -2.58
C ILE A 81 -5.73 -14.25 -1.13
N PRO A 82 -4.72 -15.11 -0.88
CA PRO A 82 -4.28 -15.43 0.48
C PRO A 82 -3.84 -14.20 1.28
N GLU A 83 -3.11 -13.27 0.63
CA GLU A 83 -2.62 -12.06 1.28
C GLU A 83 -3.75 -11.09 1.64
N LEU A 84 -4.74 -10.91 0.75
CA LEU A 84 -5.93 -10.12 1.06
C LEU A 84 -6.67 -10.72 2.27
N TYR A 85 -6.87 -12.04 2.29
CA TYR A 85 -7.55 -12.71 3.38
C TYR A 85 -6.79 -12.58 4.71
N LYS A 86 -5.46 -12.76 4.69
CA LYS A 86 -4.59 -12.55 5.85
C LYS A 86 -4.70 -11.11 6.39
N LEU A 87 -4.79 -10.12 5.50
CA LEU A 87 -4.95 -8.72 5.87
C LEU A 87 -6.31 -8.41 6.48
N ILE A 88 -7.39 -8.93 5.90
CA ILE A 88 -8.75 -8.82 6.44
C ILE A 88 -8.79 -9.39 7.87
N LYS A 89 -8.21 -10.58 8.06
CA LYS A 89 -8.05 -11.19 9.40
C LYS A 89 -7.26 -10.32 10.35
N LYS A 90 -6.11 -9.83 9.90
CA LYS A 90 -5.23 -8.99 10.71
C LYS A 90 -5.91 -7.69 11.15
N TYR A 91 -6.67 -7.06 10.25
CA TYR A 91 -7.41 -5.83 10.53
C TYR A 91 -8.50 -6.06 11.59
N LYS A 92 -9.32 -7.12 11.44
CA LYS A 92 -10.35 -7.49 12.44
C LYS A 92 -9.72 -7.85 13.79
N ASN A 93 -8.66 -8.65 13.79
CA ASN A 93 -7.99 -9.10 15.01
C ASN A 93 -7.30 -7.95 15.78
N ALA A 94 -6.95 -6.87 15.09
CA ALA A 94 -6.43 -5.65 15.71
C ALA A 94 -7.54 -4.75 16.29
N ASN A 95 -8.81 -5.19 16.27
CA ASN A 95 -9.98 -4.47 16.77
C ASN A 95 -10.22 -3.10 16.11
N TYR A 96 -9.86 -2.96 14.84
CA TYR A 96 -10.20 -1.77 14.05
C TYR A 96 -11.66 -1.78 13.60
N ASP A 97 -12.14 -0.61 13.16
CA ASP A 97 -13.52 -0.42 12.72
C ASP A 97 -13.86 -1.29 11.50
N ILE A 98 -14.66 -2.32 11.71
CA ILE A 98 -15.14 -3.25 10.69
C ILE A 98 -16.24 -2.67 9.79
N TYR A 99 -16.79 -1.50 10.14
CA TYR A 99 -17.71 -0.76 9.27
C TYR A 99 -16.97 0.24 8.37
N ASN A 100 -15.64 0.30 8.47
CA ASN A 100 -14.83 1.12 7.60
C ASN A 100 -15.00 0.71 6.13
N SER A 101 -15.20 1.70 5.25
CA SER A 101 -15.42 1.46 3.82
C SER A 101 -14.32 0.66 3.14
N VAL A 102 -13.05 0.86 3.52
CA VAL A 102 -11.91 0.10 2.96
C VAL A 102 -12.00 -1.37 3.33
N TYR A 103 -12.34 -1.66 4.58
CA TYR A 103 -12.49 -3.03 5.07
C TYR A 103 -13.69 -3.73 4.39
N LEU A 104 -14.84 -3.05 4.31
CA LEU A 104 -16.02 -3.58 3.65
C LEU A 104 -15.79 -3.82 2.14
N THR A 105 -15.08 -2.91 1.46
CA THR A 105 -14.70 -3.09 0.06
C THR A 105 -13.82 -4.33 -0.12
N ALA A 106 -12.83 -4.53 0.76
CA ALA A 106 -11.97 -5.69 0.71
C ALA A 106 -12.73 -7.02 0.86
N ILE A 107 -13.69 -7.07 1.80
CA ILE A 107 -14.59 -8.22 1.96
C ILE A 107 -15.45 -8.43 0.72
N SER A 108 -16.05 -7.35 0.20
CA SER A 108 -16.94 -7.42 -0.97
C SER A 108 -16.23 -7.98 -2.20
N VAL A 109 -15.01 -7.51 -2.48
CA VAL A 109 -14.18 -8.00 -3.59
C VAL A 109 -13.82 -9.47 -3.42
N LEU A 110 -13.45 -9.89 -2.19
CA LEU A 110 -13.13 -11.29 -1.89
C LEU A 110 -14.36 -12.19 -2.05
N ASN A 111 -15.52 -11.76 -1.58
CA ASN A 111 -16.79 -12.47 -1.77
C ASN A 111 -17.16 -12.59 -3.24
N GLN A 112 -17.03 -11.51 -4.02
CA GLN A 112 -17.31 -11.54 -5.45
C GLN A 112 -16.38 -12.51 -6.19
N TYR A 113 -15.09 -12.54 -5.82
CA TYR A 113 -14.15 -13.52 -6.35
C TYR A 113 -14.63 -14.96 -6.08
N ILE A 114 -15.05 -15.26 -4.85
CA ILE A 114 -15.54 -16.60 -4.48
C ILE A 114 -16.82 -16.94 -5.27
N ASN A 115 -17.80 -16.05 -5.28
CA ASN A 115 -19.09 -16.26 -5.92
C ASN A 115 -18.94 -16.56 -7.42
N ILE A 116 -18.16 -15.77 -8.15
CA ILE A 116 -17.95 -15.99 -9.58
C ILE A 116 -17.32 -17.36 -9.87
N HIS A 117 -16.38 -17.81 -9.03
CA HIS A 117 -15.76 -19.13 -9.21
C HIS A 117 -16.71 -20.27 -8.83
N GLU A 118 -17.48 -20.12 -7.74
CA GLU A 118 -18.51 -21.09 -7.32
C GLU A 118 -19.61 -21.22 -8.40
N GLU A 119 -20.12 -20.10 -8.92
CA GLU A 119 -21.15 -20.06 -9.98
C GLU A 119 -20.70 -20.72 -11.29
N ASN A 120 -19.40 -20.64 -11.60
CA ASN A 120 -18.81 -21.25 -12.80
C ASN A 120 -18.20 -22.63 -12.54
N ASN A 121 -18.44 -23.24 -11.38
CA ASN A 121 -17.95 -24.57 -10.99
C ASN A 121 -16.42 -24.72 -11.00
N TYR A 122 -15.68 -23.65 -10.67
CA TYR A 122 -14.23 -23.67 -10.51
C TYR A 122 -13.82 -23.87 -9.06
N ASP A 123 -12.98 -24.88 -8.80
CA ASP A 123 -12.42 -25.11 -7.47
C ASP A 123 -11.24 -24.15 -7.18
N ILE A 124 -11.42 -23.33 -6.14
CA ILE A 124 -10.42 -22.40 -5.63
C ILE A 124 -9.80 -22.84 -4.30
N SER A 125 -10.06 -24.09 -3.86
CA SER A 125 -9.54 -24.64 -2.60
C SER A 125 -8.01 -24.67 -2.54
N SER A 126 -7.34 -24.73 -3.70
CA SER A 126 -5.89 -24.63 -3.82
C SER A 126 -5.34 -23.23 -3.52
N ILE A 127 -6.18 -22.20 -3.63
CA ILE A 127 -5.83 -20.80 -3.41
C ILE A 127 -6.24 -20.36 -2.01
N ILE A 128 -7.44 -20.74 -1.57
CA ILE A 128 -7.97 -20.29 -0.29
C ILE A 128 -8.84 -21.35 0.38
N ASN A 129 -8.68 -21.49 1.70
CA ASN A 129 -9.55 -22.35 2.49
C ASN A 129 -10.89 -21.65 2.74
N ILE A 130 -11.84 -21.86 1.82
CA ILE A 130 -13.19 -21.25 1.81
C ILE A 130 -13.97 -21.52 3.12
N LYS A 131 -13.85 -22.73 3.70
CA LYS A 131 -14.54 -23.07 4.96
C LYS A 131 -14.12 -22.17 6.12
N SER A 132 -12.84 -21.85 6.20
CA SER A 132 -12.32 -20.94 7.23
C SER A 132 -12.81 -19.50 7.06
N LEU A 133 -13.24 -19.14 5.85
CA LEU A 133 -13.53 -17.78 5.41
C LEU A 133 -15.02 -17.46 5.53
N LYS A 134 -15.90 -18.40 5.16
CA LYS A 134 -17.36 -18.30 5.39
C LYS A 134 -17.74 -18.20 6.88
N ASN A 135 -16.89 -18.67 7.79
CA ASN A 135 -17.09 -18.50 9.23
C ASN A 135 -16.56 -17.17 9.78
N PHE A 136 -15.79 -16.42 8.97
CA PHE A 136 -15.07 -15.23 9.39
C PHE A 136 -15.73 -13.93 8.92
N ILE A 137 -16.26 -13.97 7.70
CA ILE A 137 -17.10 -12.93 7.08
C ILE A 137 -18.52 -13.08 7.62
#